data_AF-A0AAD9U4K0-F1
#
_entry.id   AF-A0AAD9U4K0-F1
#
_cell.length_a   1.000
_cell.length_b   1.000
_cell.length_c   1.000
_cell.angle_alpha   90.00
_cell.angle_beta   90.00
_cell.angle_gamma   90.00
#
_symmetry.space_group_name_H-M   'P 1'
#
loop_
_entity.id
_entity.type
_entity.pdbx_description
1 polymer ?
#
loop_
_entity_poly.entity_id
_entity_poly.type
_entity_poly.pdbx_seq_one_letter_code
_entity_poly.pdbx_strand_id
1 'polypeptide(L)'
;MTRRKIKQELISNESKRKVTFKKRKDGLLKKIDELTTLCGVMGCAIIYGTFNNRPEIWPSPPELTLVLDRFKESPEEEKDKYTVDQKTFLGRRISMLSNALEREIKKNRGLEVDLILNEYLTGKSMEDLTCSEDVKELDLLLEEKIKLITDKIVAIV
;
A
#
# COMPACT_ATOMS: atom_id res chain seq x y z
N MET A 1 -4.04 11.93 -22.41
CA MET A 1 -5.09 11.11 -21.72
C MET A 1 -4.59 10.73 -20.34
N THR A 2 -5.25 11.21 -19.28
CA THR A 2 -4.86 10.91 -17.90
C THR A 2 -5.09 9.43 -17.61
N ARG A 3 -4.02 8.71 -17.25
CA ARG A 3 -4.07 7.27 -16.98
C ARG A 3 -4.88 7.04 -15.71
N ARG A 4 -6.07 6.47 -15.83
CA ARG A 4 -6.89 6.09 -14.67
C ARG A 4 -6.13 5.08 -13.82
N LYS A 5 -6.04 5.34 -12.51
CA LYS A 5 -5.50 4.39 -11.54
C LYS A 5 -6.35 3.13 -11.56
N ILE A 6 -5.70 1.98 -11.72
CA ILE A 6 -6.35 0.66 -11.77
C ILE A 6 -6.22 -0.05 -10.43
N LYS A 7 -7.26 -0.78 -10.03
CA LYS A 7 -7.21 -1.69 -8.87
C LYS A 7 -6.27 -2.86 -9.20
N GLN A 8 -5.49 -3.30 -8.20
CA GLN A 8 -4.62 -4.47 -8.32
C GLN A 8 -5.37 -5.72 -7.90
N GLU A 9 -6.35 -6.11 -8.72
CA GLU A 9 -7.21 -7.28 -8.53
C GLU A 9 -7.30 -8.08 -9.84
N LEU A 10 -7.85 -9.29 -9.77
CA LEU A 10 -8.06 -10.10 -10.96
C LEU A 10 -9.02 -9.38 -11.92
N ILE A 11 -8.58 -9.12 -13.15
CA ILE A 11 -9.42 -8.52 -14.18
C ILE A 11 -10.50 -9.53 -14.58
N SER A 12 -11.76 -9.27 -14.23
CA SER A 12 -12.87 -10.22 -14.46
C SER A 12 -13.11 -10.47 -15.95
N ASN A 13 -13.08 -9.42 -16.78
CA ASN A 13 -13.25 -9.54 -18.22
C ASN A 13 -12.03 -10.21 -18.87
N GLU A 14 -12.22 -11.40 -19.42
CA GLU A 14 -11.14 -12.23 -19.95
C GLU A 14 -10.41 -11.58 -21.14
N SER A 15 -11.12 -11.01 -22.11
CA SER A 15 -10.49 -10.35 -23.27
C SER A 15 -9.59 -9.18 -22.82
N LYS A 16 -10.07 -8.34 -21.88
CA LYS A 16 -9.27 -7.27 -21.28
C LYS A 16 -8.09 -7.82 -20.48
N ARG A 17 -8.30 -8.93 -19.75
CA ARG A 17 -7.25 -9.62 -18.98
C ARG A 17 -6.15 -10.13 -19.92
N LYS A 18 -6.49 -10.77 -21.03
CA LYS A 18 -5.55 -11.29 -22.04
C LYS A 18 -4.71 -10.18 -22.68
N VAL A 19 -5.35 -9.11 -23.13
CA VAL A 19 -4.63 -7.95 -23.70
C VAL A 19 -3.72 -7.29 -22.66
N THR A 20 -4.20 -7.13 -21.42
CA THR A 20 -3.41 -6.54 -20.34
C THR A 20 -2.23 -7.44 -19.96
N PHE A 21 -2.44 -8.75 -19.88
CA PHE A 21 -1.40 -9.74 -19.60
C PHE A 21 -0.28 -9.65 -20.63
N LYS A 22 -0.59 -9.67 -21.93
CA LYS A 22 0.41 -9.53 -23.00
C LYS A 22 1.21 -8.23 -22.85
N LYS A 23 0.54 -7.08 -22.73
CA LYS A 23 1.21 -5.77 -22.59
C LYS A 23 2.08 -5.68 -21.34
N ARG A 24 1.62 -6.19 -20.20
CA ARG A 24 2.37 -6.16 -18.94
C ARG A 24 3.54 -7.15 -18.94
N LYS A 25 3.36 -8.35 -19.51
CA LYS A 25 4.42 -9.35 -19.70
C LYS A 25 5.55 -8.75 -20.54
N ASP A 26 5.22 -8.21 -21.70
CA ASP A 26 6.22 -7.63 -22.61
C ASP A 26 6.94 -6.44 -21.95
N GLY A 27 6.20 -5.60 -21.23
CA GLY A 27 6.79 -4.51 -20.44
C GLY A 27 7.67 -4.97 -19.27
N LEU A 28 7.31 -6.06 -18.59
CA LEU A 28 8.10 -6.65 -17.52
C LEU A 28 9.41 -7.22 -18.07
N LEU A 29 9.34 -8.03 -19.13
CA LEU A 29 10.53 -8.61 -19.76
C LEU A 29 11.49 -7.51 -20.24
N LYS A 30 10.97 -6.46 -20.87
CA LYS A 30 11.77 -5.30 -21.26
C LYS A 30 12.45 -4.64 -20.06
N LYS A 31 11.75 -4.50 -18.94
CA LYS A 31 12.33 -3.88 -17.73
C LYS A 31 13.42 -4.74 -17.09
N ILE A 32 13.30 -6.06 -17.15
CA ILE A 32 14.33 -6.97 -16.67
C ILE A 32 15.55 -6.92 -17.60
N ASP A 33 15.34 -6.91 -18.92
CA ASP A 33 16.40 -6.73 -19.92
C ASP A 33 17.16 -5.40 -19.73
N GLU A 34 16.43 -4.29 -19.56
CA GLU A 34 17.02 -2.99 -19.25
C GLU A 34 17.81 -3.02 -17.92
N LEU A 35 17.28 -3.64 -16.87
CA LEU A 35 17.93 -3.70 -15.55
C LEU A 35 19.22 -4.53 -15.60
N THR A 36 19.17 -5.70 -16.20
CA THR A 36 20.33 -6.59 -16.35
C THR A 36 21.42 -5.94 -17.20
N THR A 37 21.04 -5.28 -18.29
CA THR A 37 21.97 -4.58 -19.18
C THR A 37 22.60 -3.35 -18.52
N LEU A 38 21.79 -2.47 -17.91
CA LEU A 38 22.28 -1.19 -17.37
C LEU A 38 23.05 -1.35 -16.07
N CYS A 39 22.70 -2.34 -15.25
CA CYS A 39 23.32 -2.53 -13.94
C CYS A 39 24.32 -3.69 -13.91
N GLY A 40 24.47 -4.45 -15.00
CA GLY A 40 25.38 -5.61 -15.06
C GLY A 40 24.99 -6.72 -14.07
N VAL A 41 23.71 -6.83 -13.74
CA VAL A 41 23.19 -7.84 -12.81
C VAL A 41 22.64 -9.04 -13.58
N MET A 42 22.76 -10.23 -13.01
CA MET A 42 22.09 -11.41 -13.55
C MET A 42 20.62 -11.42 -13.15
N GLY A 43 19.75 -11.77 -14.09
CA GLY A 43 18.32 -11.84 -13.85
C GLY A 43 17.62 -12.74 -14.85
N CYS A 44 16.48 -13.29 -14.44
CA CYS A 44 15.64 -14.10 -15.30
C CYS A 44 14.16 -13.98 -14.91
N ALA A 45 13.28 -14.39 -15.81
CA ALA A 45 11.84 -14.45 -15.59
C ALA A 45 11.27 -15.78 -16.10
N ILE A 46 10.42 -16.39 -15.29
CA ILE A 46 9.59 -17.53 -15.65
C ILE A 46 8.14 -17.12 -15.39
N ILE A 47 7.35 -16.99 -16.45
CA ILE A 47 5.99 -16.43 -16.38
C ILE A 47 4.98 -17.46 -16.88
N TYR A 48 4.16 -17.95 -15.96
CA TYR A 48 3.01 -18.80 -16.28
C TYR A 48 1.79 -17.92 -16.58
N GLY A 49 1.16 -18.15 -17.73
CA GLY A 49 -0.09 -17.50 -18.11
C GLY A 49 -1.19 -18.52 -18.31
N THR A 50 -2.44 -18.12 -18.07
CA THR A 50 -3.62 -18.99 -18.29
C THR A 50 -3.96 -19.16 -19.77
N PHE A 51 -3.26 -18.48 -20.67
CA PHE A 51 -3.59 -18.41 -22.11
C PHE A 51 -2.66 -19.26 -22.98
N ASN A 52 -1.57 -19.78 -22.41
CA ASN A 52 -0.56 -20.59 -23.09
C ASN A 52 -0.26 -21.83 -22.24
N ASN A 53 -0.01 -22.97 -22.90
CA ASN A 53 0.33 -24.23 -22.19
C ASN A 53 1.80 -24.30 -21.74
N ARG A 54 2.63 -23.34 -22.15
CA ARG A 54 4.05 -23.27 -21.80
C ARG A 54 4.34 -21.95 -21.09
N PRO A 55 5.25 -21.94 -20.10
CA PRO A 55 5.71 -20.69 -19.51
C PRO A 55 6.46 -19.87 -20.56
N GLU A 56 6.34 -18.57 -20.45
CA GLU A 56 7.27 -17.66 -21.09
C GLU A 56 8.54 -17.59 -20.25
N ILE A 57 9.70 -17.72 -20.90
CA ILE A 57 10.99 -17.76 -20.25
C ILE A 57 11.87 -16.67 -20.87
N TRP A 58 12.61 -15.98 -20.01
CA TRP A 58 13.66 -15.04 -20.40
C TRP A 58 14.79 -15.10 -19.35
N PRO A 59 16.08 -15.02 -19.73
CA PRO A 59 16.62 -14.98 -21.09
C PRO A 59 16.60 -16.38 -21.74
N SER A 60 17.53 -16.67 -22.65
CA SER A 60 17.64 -17.97 -23.30
C SER A 60 17.75 -19.12 -22.27
N PRO A 61 17.26 -20.35 -22.55
CA PRO A 61 17.29 -21.45 -21.57
C PRO A 61 18.68 -21.77 -20.97
N PRO A 62 19.80 -21.69 -21.72
CA PRO A 62 21.15 -21.86 -21.15
C PRO A 62 21.48 -20.79 -20.09
N GLU A 63 21.21 -19.52 -20.39
CA GLU A 63 21.45 -18.41 -19.46
C GLU A 63 20.52 -18.49 -18.23
N LEU A 64 19.25 -18.85 -18.44
CA LEU A 64 18.32 -19.11 -17.35
C LEU A 64 18.90 -20.14 -16.37
N THR A 65 19.44 -21.25 -16.89
CA THR A 65 20.00 -22.33 -16.07
C THR A 65 21.13 -21.80 -15.19
N LEU A 66 22.03 -20.98 -15.74
CA LEU A 66 23.11 -20.35 -14.97
C LEU A 66 22.58 -19.46 -13.84
N VAL A 67 21.54 -18.67 -14.09
CA VAL A 67 20.92 -17.82 -13.06
C VAL A 67 20.27 -18.68 -11.97
N LEU A 68 19.56 -19.74 -12.36
CA LEU A 68 18.89 -20.64 -11.42
C LEU A 68 19.89 -21.43 -10.56
N ASP A 69 21.00 -21.89 -11.14
CA ASP A 69 21.99 -22.65 -10.40
C ASP A 69 22.73 -21.77 -9.40
N ARG A 70 23.13 -20.56 -9.80
CA ARG A 70 23.66 -19.56 -8.86
C ARG A 70 22.67 -19.26 -7.74
N PHE A 71 21.39 -19.12 -8.06
CA PHE A 71 20.37 -18.90 -7.04
C PHE A 71 20.29 -20.08 -6.07
N LYS A 72 20.29 -21.33 -6.54
CA LYS A 72 20.27 -22.53 -5.68
C LYS A 72 21.51 -22.64 -4.79
N GLU A 73 22.68 -22.29 -5.31
CA GLU A 73 23.96 -22.33 -4.59
C GLU A 73 24.11 -21.22 -3.54
N SER A 74 23.28 -20.17 -3.59
CA SER A 74 23.35 -19.05 -2.64
C SER A 74 22.93 -19.49 -1.23
N PRO A 75 23.50 -18.89 -0.16
CA PRO A 75 23.12 -19.20 1.23
C PRO A 75 21.62 -18.97 1.49
N GLU A 76 21.02 -19.80 2.33
CA GLU A 76 19.58 -19.71 2.63
C GLU A 76 19.21 -18.38 3.30
N GLU A 77 20.09 -17.86 4.16
CA GLU A 77 19.93 -16.55 4.82
C GLU A 77 19.81 -15.40 3.81
N GLU A 78 20.58 -15.45 2.71
CA GLU A 78 20.50 -14.45 1.64
C GLU A 78 19.23 -14.64 0.81
N LYS A 79 18.86 -15.88 0.51
CA LYS A 79 17.61 -16.18 -0.20
C LYS A 79 16.40 -15.69 0.59
N ASP A 80 16.30 -16.00 1.88
CA ASP A 80 15.18 -15.61 2.73
C ASP A 80 15.05 -14.08 2.87
N LYS A 81 16.19 -13.39 2.92
CA LYS A 81 16.22 -11.93 3.05
C LYS A 81 15.64 -11.22 1.82
N TYR A 82 15.92 -11.72 0.62
CA TYR A 82 15.56 -11.05 -0.63
C TYR A 82 14.39 -11.71 -1.38
N THR A 83 14.00 -12.92 -1.00
CA THR A 83 12.84 -13.60 -1.57
C THR A 83 11.56 -12.94 -1.07
N VAL A 84 10.73 -12.49 -2.01
CA VAL A 84 9.39 -12.01 -1.73
C VAL A 84 8.43 -12.94 -2.45
N ASP A 85 7.78 -13.82 -1.69
CA ASP A 85 6.70 -14.63 -2.23
C ASP A 85 5.38 -13.84 -2.32
N GLN A 86 4.40 -14.41 -3.02
CA GLN A 86 3.10 -13.77 -3.16
C GLN A 86 2.40 -13.57 -1.81
N LYS A 87 2.55 -14.50 -0.87
CA LYS A 87 1.88 -14.48 0.44
C LYS A 87 2.40 -13.33 1.30
N THR A 88 3.70 -13.18 1.43
CA THR A 88 4.38 -12.10 2.16
C THR A 88 4.10 -10.75 1.50
N PHE A 89 4.14 -10.67 0.15
CA PHE A 89 3.79 -9.44 -0.56
C PHE A 89 2.34 -9.00 -0.26
N LEU A 90 1.38 -9.92 -0.38
CA LEU A 90 -0.02 -9.63 -0.11
C LEU A 90 -0.24 -9.29 1.37
N GLY A 91 0.40 -10.00 2.30
CA GLY A 91 0.35 -9.70 3.73
C GLY A 91 0.85 -8.28 4.05
N ARG A 92 2.02 -7.91 3.53
CA ARG A 92 2.55 -6.53 3.65
C ARG A 92 1.59 -5.51 3.04
N ARG A 93 0.98 -5.82 1.90
CA ARG A 93 0.03 -4.92 1.23
C ARG A 93 -1.26 -4.74 2.02
N ILE A 94 -1.80 -5.80 2.58
CA ILE A 94 -2.98 -5.76 3.46
C ILE A 94 -2.66 -4.90 4.68
N SER A 95 -1.54 -5.16 5.37
CA SER A 95 -1.12 -4.36 6.53
C SER A 95 -0.99 -2.87 6.19
N MET A 96 -0.33 -2.52 5.07
CA MET A 96 -0.24 -1.12 4.64
C MET A 96 -1.60 -0.47 4.38
N LEU A 97 -2.54 -1.21 3.77
CA LEU A 97 -3.88 -0.69 3.48
C LEU A 97 -4.73 -0.58 4.75
N SER A 98 -4.62 -1.53 5.68
CA SER A 98 -5.29 -1.48 6.99
C SER A 98 -4.80 -0.28 7.80
N ASN A 99 -3.48 -0.05 7.87
CA ASN A 99 -2.92 1.10 8.58
C ASN A 99 -3.32 2.42 7.91
N ALA A 100 -3.46 2.45 6.58
CA ALA A 100 -3.96 3.63 5.89
C ALA A 100 -5.44 3.89 6.22
N LEU A 101 -6.25 2.84 6.26
CA LEU A 101 -7.66 2.92 6.63
C LEU A 101 -7.82 3.42 8.08
N GLU A 102 -7.06 2.87 9.02
CA GLU A 102 -7.09 3.26 10.44
C GLU A 102 -6.73 4.74 10.63
N ARG A 103 -5.73 5.25 9.89
CA ARG A 103 -5.40 6.69 9.91
C ARG A 103 -6.55 7.55 9.43
N GLU A 104 -7.25 7.16 8.37
CA GLU A 104 -8.39 7.92 7.88
C GLU A 104 -9.59 7.84 8.82
N ILE A 105 -9.84 6.68 9.45
CA ILE A 105 -10.86 6.55 10.52
C ILE A 105 -10.56 7.50 11.68
N LYS A 106 -9.31 7.51 12.17
CA LYS A 106 -8.90 8.40 13.26
C LYS A 106 -9.02 9.89 12.90
N LYS A 107 -8.66 10.26 11.67
CA LYS A 107 -8.84 11.64 11.18
C LYS A 107 -10.31 12.03 11.12
N ASN A 108 -11.15 11.18 10.53
CA ASN A 108 -12.59 11.44 10.43
C ASN A 108 -13.20 11.59 11.82
N ARG A 109 -12.78 10.74 12.76
CA ARG A 109 -13.22 10.81 14.15
C ARG A 109 -12.80 12.11 14.84
N GLY A 110 -11.55 12.54 14.65
CA GLY A 110 -11.10 13.85 15.17
C GLY A 110 -11.91 15.02 14.60
N LEU A 111 -12.22 14.98 13.29
CA LEU A 111 -13.07 16.00 12.66
C LEU A 111 -14.51 15.98 13.19
N GLU A 112 -15.07 14.79 13.46
CA GLU A 112 -16.39 14.64 14.06
C GLU A 112 -16.45 15.28 15.44
N VAL A 113 -15.47 15.00 16.31
CA VAL A 113 -15.36 15.61 17.65
C VAL A 113 -15.16 17.13 17.57
N ASP A 114 -14.31 17.62 16.68
CA ASP A 114 -14.12 19.07 16.44
C ASP A 114 -15.41 19.75 15.97
N LEU A 115 -16.20 19.10 15.11
CA LEU A 115 -17.50 19.62 14.65
C LEU A 115 -18.49 19.70 15.81
N ILE A 116 -18.60 18.64 16.60
CA ILE A 116 -19.47 18.58 17.79
C ILE A 116 -19.11 19.70 18.78
N LEU A 117 -17.82 19.89 19.09
CA LEU A 117 -17.38 20.97 19.97
C LEU A 117 -17.80 22.36 19.42
N ASN A 118 -17.58 22.61 18.13
CA ASN A 118 -17.97 23.88 17.53
C ASN A 118 -19.48 24.13 17.60
N GLU A 119 -20.30 23.09 17.39
CA GLU A 119 -21.74 23.21 17.54
C GLU A 119 -22.15 23.60 18.96
N TYR A 120 -21.51 23.03 19.98
CA TYR A 120 -21.74 23.43 21.38
C TYR A 120 -21.26 24.84 21.68
N LEU A 121 -20.10 25.25 21.17
CA LEU A 121 -19.62 26.63 21.31
C LEU A 121 -20.57 27.64 20.66
N THR A 122 -21.33 27.24 19.63
CA THR A 122 -22.37 28.08 19.01
C THR A 122 -23.71 28.08 19.76
N GLY A 123 -23.82 27.36 20.89
CA GLY A 123 -24.99 27.36 21.76
C GLY A 123 -26.08 26.33 21.41
N LYS A 124 -25.76 25.30 20.61
CA LYS A 124 -26.67 24.17 20.38
C LYS A 124 -26.73 23.23 21.60
N SER A 125 -27.87 22.54 21.80
CA SER A 125 -28.12 21.62 22.92
C SER A 125 -27.29 20.34 22.85
N MET A 126 -26.92 19.77 24.00
CA MET A 126 -26.05 18.59 24.17
C MET A 126 -26.74 17.22 23.97
N GLU A 127 -27.89 17.21 23.28
CA GLU A 127 -28.76 16.04 23.15
C GLU A 127 -28.19 14.92 22.24
N ASP A 128 -27.19 15.24 21.41
CA ASP A 128 -26.63 14.33 20.40
C ASP A 128 -25.40 13.51 20.85
N LEU A 129 -24.96 13.59 22.11
CA LEU A 129 -23.87 12.74 22.63
C LEU A 129 -24.39 11.31 22.79
N THR A 130 -24.06 10.47 21.82
CA THR A 130 -24.63 9.13 21.69
C THR A 130 -23.84 8.06 22.47
N CYS A 131 -22.59 8.35 22.91
CA CYS A 131 -21.78 7.40 23.68
C CYS A 131 -20.85 8.05 24.72
N SER A 132 -20.56 7.32 25.81
CA SER A 132 -19.56 7.67 26.84
C SER A 132 -18.15 7.88 26.28
N GLU A 133 -17.82 7.32 25.12
CA GLU A 133 -16.53 7.53 24.45
C GLU A 133 -16.44 8.90 23.79
N ASP A 134 -17.54 9.43 23.24
CA ASP A 134 -17.60 10.77 22.66
C ASP A 134 -17.27 11.83 23.72
N VAL A 135 -17.83 11.68 24.93
CA VAL A 135 -17.63 12.61 26.05
C VAL A 135 -16.17 12.65 26.49
N LYS A 136 -15.51 11.49 26.57
CA LYS A 136 -14.09 11.41 26.96
C LYS A 136 -13.18 12.03 25.91
N GLU A 137 -13.45 11.81 24.63
CA GLU A 137 -12.68 12.42 23.55
C GLU A 137 -12.88 13.94 23.51
N LEU A 138 -14.10 14.43 23.77
CA LEU A 138 -14.37 15.86 23.91
C LEU A 138 -13.62 16.49 25.08
N ASP A 139 -13.60 15.83 26.23
CA ASP A 139 -12.94 16.32 27.44
C ASP A 139 -11.43 16.53 27.21
N LEU A 140 -10.77 15.51 26.64
CA LEU A 140 -9.36 15.61 26.24
C LEU A 140 -9.10 16.75 25.24
N LEU A 141 -9.99 16.94 24.27
CA LEU A 141 -9.85 18.00 23.29
C LEU A 141 -10.07 19.39 23.90
N LEU A 142 -11.04 19.52 24.82
CA LEU A 142 -11.25 20.75 25.60
C LEU A 142 -10.03 21.11 26.43
N GLU A 143 -9.44 20.14 27.14
CA GLU A 143 -8.21 20.35 27.89
C GLU A 143 -7.06 20.85 27.00
N GLU A 144 -6.89 20.24 25.82
CA GLU A 144 -5.87 20.66 24.85
C GLU A 144 -6.09 22.10 24.35
N LYS A 145 -7.33 22.47 24.00
CA LYS A 145 -7.66 23.82 23.52
C LYS A 145 -7.51 24.86 24.64
N ILE A 146 -7.96 24.56 25.86
CA ILE A 146 -7.80 25.44 27.04
C ILE A 146 -6.32 25.68 27.30
N LYS A 147 -5.51 24.63 27.29
CA LYS A 147 -4.06 24.74 27.46
C LYS A 147 -3.44 25.63 26.38
N LEU A 148 -3.78 25.40 25.11
CA LEU A 148 -3.27 26.20 23.99
C LEU A 148 -3.63 27.68 24.10
N ILE A 149 -4.86 28.00 24.54
CA ILE A 149 -5.28 29.38 24.78
C ILE A 149 -4.51 29.99 25.96
N THR A 150 -4.36 29.22 27.05
CA THR A 150 -3.62 29.65 28.25
C THR A 150 -2.17 29.98 27.91
N ASP A 151 -1.48 29.11 27.17
CA ASP A 151 -0.10 29.32 26.73
C ASP A 151 0.04 30.59 25.86
N LYS A 152 -0.93 30.84 24.98
CA LYS A 152 -0.96 32.07 24.16
C LYS A 152 -1.19 33.33 24.98
N ILE A 153 -2.04 33.27 26.01
CA ILE A 153 -2.28 34.41 26.92
C ILE A 153 -0.99 34.73 27.69
N VAL A 154 -0.32 33.70 28.23
CA VAL A 154 0.94 33.87 28.95
C VAL A 154 2.05 34.44 28.06
N ALA A 155 2.09 34.10 26.77
CA ALA A 155 3.09 34.63 25.84
C ALA A 155 2.92 36.12 25.47
N ILE A 156 1.77 36.73 25.80
CA ILE A 156 1.45 38.13 25.50
C ILE A 156 1.71 39.05 26.72
N VAL A 157 1.84 38.47 27.91
CA VAL A 157 2.11 39.16 29.19
C VAL A 157 3.59 39.12 29.52
#